data_AF-A0A8T4YM06-F1
#
_entry.id   AF-A0A8T4YM06-F1
#
_cell.length_a   1.000
_cell.length_b   1.000
_cell.length_c   1.000
_cell.angle_alpha   90.00
_cell.angle_beta   90.00
_cell.angle_gamma   90.00
#
_symmetry.space_group_name_H-M   'P 1'
#
loop_
_entity.id
_entity.type
_entity.pdbx_description
1 polymer ?
#
loop_
_entity_poly.entity_id
_entity_poly.type
_entity_poly.pdbx_seq_one_letter_code
_entity_poly.pdbx_strand_id
1 'polypeptide(L)' 'MDRDQAVGVLLCFGGILGILLYGWLVFLSEYAMLTLQLTGFIAVAAVLGILAWVGYTLATIPPSKPIEEKTEEPQPSKRE' A
#
# COMPACT_ATOMS: atom_id res chain seq x y z
N MET A 1 20.89 26.88 -7.33
CA MET A 1 19.54 26.45 -6.90
C MET A 1 19.74 25.22 -6.06
N ASP A 2 19.24 25.20 -4.82
CA ASP A 2 19.38 24.08 -3.91
C ASP A 2 18.86 22.79 -4.55
N ARG A 3 19.59 21.69 -4.39
CA ARG A 3 19.20 20.39 -4.98
C ARG A 3 17.80 19.98 -4.52
N ASP A 4 17.46 20.33 -3.29
CA ASP A 4 16.17 20.04 -2.67
C ASP A 4 15.03 20.84 -3.34
N GLN A 5 15.30 22.07 -3.77
CA GLN A 5 14.35 22.87 -4.54
C GLN A 5 14.16 22.29 -5.96
N ALA A 6 15.21 21.79 -6.59
CA ALA A 6 15.11 21.15 -7.90
C ALA A 6 14.28 19.86 -7.85
N VAL A 7 14.45 19.04 -6.80
CA VAL A 7 13.64 17.84 -6.57
C VAL A 7 12.18 18.19 -6.30
N GLY A 8 11.93 19.21 -5.47
CA GLY A 8 10.57 19.70 -5.20
C GLY A 8 9.85 20.19 -6.46
N VAL A 9 10.54 20.97 -7.29
CA VAL A 9 10.01 21.46 -8.57
C VAL A 9 9.76 20.31 -9.54
N LEU A 10 10.69 19.36 -9.64
CA LEU A 10 10.55 18.21 -10.53
C LEU A 10 9.36 17.31 -10.12
N LEU A 11 9.16 17.09 -8.82
CA LEU A 11 8.01 16.35 -8.32
C LEU A 11 6.69 17.10 -8.57
N CYS A 12 6.70 18.42 -8.40
CA CYS A 12 5.54 19.27 -8.63
C CYS A 12 5.12 19.26 -10.11
N PHE A 13 6.07 19.48 -11.02
CA PHE A 13 5.83 19.39 -12.46
C PHE A 13 5.47 17.97 -12.90
N GLY A 14 6.12 16.94 -12.36
CA GLY A 14 5.79 15.54 -12.64
C GLY A 14 4.36 15.19 -12.23
N GLY A 15 3.92 15.64 -11.06
CA GLY A 15 2.55 15.46 -10.60
C GLY A 15 1.53 16.20 -11.46
N ILE A 16 1.77 17.48 -11.75
CA ILE A 16 0.90 18.29 -12.61
C ILE A 16 0.80 17.66 -14.01
N LEU A 17 1.93 17.26 -14.60
CA LEU A 17 1.97 16.65 -15.91
C LEU A 17 1.25 15.29 -15.93
N GLY A 18 1.41 14.49 -14.87
CA GLY A 18 0.70 13.22 -14.70
C GLY A 18 -0.81 13.39 -14.62
N ILE A 19 -1.30 14.40 -13.88
CA ILE A 19 -2.74 14.71 -13.78
C ILE A 19 -3.28 15.16 -15.14
N LEU A 20 -2.56 16.04 -15.84
CA LEU A 20 -2.99 16.53 -17.15
C LEU A 20 -3.00 15.41 -18.21
N LEU A 21 -1.98 14.54 -18.24
CA LEU A 21 -1.93 13.38 -19.13
C LEU A 21 -3.06 12.39 -18.82
N TYR A 22 -3.28 12.05 -17.55
CA TYR A 22 -4.34 11.14 -17.16
C TYR A 22 -5.73 11.70 -17.49
N GLY A 23 -5.97 12.97 -17.15
CA GLY A 23 -7.21 13.67 -17.50
C GLY A 23 -7.44 13.69 -19.01
N TRP A 24 -6.40 13.99 -19.81
CA TRP A 24 -6.51 13.97 -21.27
C TRP A 24 -6.83 12.56 -21.81
N LEU A 25 -6.16 11.52 -21.31
CA LEU A 25 -6.39 10.13 -21.73
C LEU A 25 -7.78 9.60 -21.36
N VAL A 26 -8.36 10.09 -20.26
CA VAL A 26 -9.68 9.65 -19.79
C VAL A 26 -10.81 10.43 -20.47
N PHE A 27 -10.65 11.72 -20.74
CA PHE A 27 -11.76 12.56 -21.22
C PHE A 27 -11.76 12.82 -22.74
N LEU A 28 -10.60 12.83 -23.41
CA LEU A 28 -10.47 13.24 -24.81
C LEU A 28 -10.06 12.12 -25.77
N SER A 29 -9.83 10.91 -25.26
CA SER A 29 -9.30 9.79 -26.03
C SER A 29 -10.31 8.63 -26.11
N GLU A 30 -10.39 7.96 -27.27
CA GLU A 30 -11.16 6.71 -27.45
C GLU A 30 -10.69 5.59 -26.51
N TYR A 31 -9.48 5.69 -25.96
CA TYR A 31 -8.93 4.75 -24.98
C TYR A 31 -9.41 5.03 -23.54
N ALA A 32 -10.37 5.93 -23.33
CA ALA A 32 -10.93 6.25 -22.01
C ALA A 32 -11.38 4.98 -21.26
N MET A 33 -12.09 4.09 -21.95
CA MET A 33 -12.62 2.87 -21.35
C MET A 33 -11.49 1.90 -20.96
N LEU A 34 -10.46 1.78 -21.80
CA LEU A 34 -9.28 0.96 -21.54
C LEU A 34 -8.45 1.54 -20.36
N THR A 35 -8.32 2.86 -20.30
CA THR A 35 -7.61 3.57 -19.22
C THR A 35 -8.31 3.38 -17.88
N LEU A 36 -9.63 3.55 -17.84
CA LEU A 36 -10.45 3.32 -16.65
C LEU A 36 -10.39 1.85 -16.20
N GLN A 37 -10.50 0.91 -17.13
CA GLN A 37 -10.40 -0.52 -16.85
C GLN A 37 -9.04 -0.88 -16.28
N LEU A 38 -7.95 -0.30 -16.81
CA LEU A 38 -6.60 -0.53 -16.31
C LEU A 38 -6.41 0.04 -14.90
N THR A 39 -6.86 1.27 -14.64
CA THR A 39 -6.77 1.85 -13.28
C THR A 39 -7.63 1.11 -12.27
N GLY A 40 -8.83 0.69 -12.68
CA GLY A 40 -9.71 -0.12 -11.84
C GLY A 40 -9.09 -1.48 -11.54
N PHE A 41 -8.50 -2.14 -12.55
CA PHE A 41 -7.79 -3.40 -12.37
C PHE A 41 -6.59 -3.24 -11.43
N ILE A 42 -5.77 -2.20 -11.59
CA ILE A 42 -4.63 -1.95 -10.70
C ILE A 42 -5.10 -1.71 -9.26
N ALA A 43 -6.17 -0.93 -9.06
CA ALA A 43 -6.73 -0.70 -7.73
C ALA A 43 -7.20 -2.02 -7.08
N VAL A 44 -7.94 -2.85 -7.81
CA VAL A 44 -8.40 -4.15 -7.32
C VAL A 44 -7.23 -5.12 -7.11
N ALA A 45 -6.28 -5.16 -8.02
CA ALA A 45 -5.08 -6.01 -7.94
C ALA A 45 -4.18 -5.61 -6.76
N ALA A 46 -4.08 -4.33 -6.42
CA ALA A 46 -3.39 -3.87 -5.23
C ALA A 46 -4.07 -4.40 -3.96
N VAL A 47 -5.39 -4.29 -3.86
CA VAL A 47 -6.16 -4.81 -2.71
C VAL A 47 -6.05 -6.32 -2.60
N LEU A 48 -6.28 -7.04 -3.69
CA LEU A 48 -6.17 -8.50 -3.74
C LEU A 48 -4.72 -8.96 -3.51
N GLY A 49 -3.73 -8.22 -3.99
CA GLY A 49 -2.32 -8.48 -3.74
C GLY A 49 -1.96 -8.39 -2.26
N ILE A 50 -2.47 -7.37 -1.57
CA ILE A 50 -2.31 -7.25 -0.10
C ILE A 50 -3.01 -8.42 0.60
N LEU A 51 -4.25 -8.76 0.23
CA LEU A 51 -4.98 -9.89 0.81
C LEU A 51 -4.26 -11.22 0.58
N ALA A 52 -3.75 -11.45 -0.62
CA ALA A 52 -2.98 -12.63 -0.97
C ALA A 52 -1.67 -12.69 -0.18
N TRP A 53 -0.99 -11.56 0.00
CA TRP A 53 0.21 -11.47 0.82
C TRP A 53 -0.09 -11.80 2.29
N VAL A 54 -1.16 -11.25 2.86
CA VAL A 54 -1.58 -11.57 4.23
C VAL A 54 -1.92 -13.07 4.35
N GLY A 55 -2.70 -13.61 3.41
CA GLY A 55 -3.00 -15.04 3.37
C GLY A 55 -1.75 -15.91 3.26
N TYR A 56 -0.76 -15.49 2.46
CA TYR A 56 0.53 -16.16 2.34
C TYR A 56 1.30 -16.14 3.67
N THR A 57 1.31 -15.01 4.38
CA THR A 57 1.95 -14.96 5.72
C THR A 57 1.23 -15.86 6.73
N LEU A 58 -0.10 -15.94 6.71
CA LEU A 58 -0.85 -16.85 7.60
C LEU A 58 -0.61 -18.33 7.28
N ALA A 59 -0.54 -18.69 5.99
CA ALA A 59 -0.27 -20.06 5.56
C ALA A 59 1.17 -20.50 5.84
N THR A 60 2.11 -19.56 5.87
CA THR A 60 3.54 -19.80 6.14
C THR A 60 3.94 -19.58 7.59
N ILE A 61 3.01 -19.20 8.47
CA ILE A 61 3.18 -19.33 9.92
C ILE A 61 2.99 -20.81 10.25
N PRO A 62 4.07 -21.59 10.52
CA PRO A 62 3.91 -22.89 11.16
C PRO A 62 3.16 -22.67 12.48
N PRO A 63 2.26 -23.58 12.89
CA PRO A 63 1.40 -23.40 14.06
C PRO A 63 2.29 -23.03 15.25
N SER A 64 2.30 -21.73 15.58
CA SER A 64 2.99 -21.25 16.77
C SER A 64 2.38 -22.01 17.92
N LYS A 65 3.25 -22.59 18.75
CA LYS A 65 2.84 -23.25 19.99
C LYS A 65 1.73 -22.44 20.66
N PRO A 66 0.67 -23.11 21.13
CA PRO A 66 -0.52 -22.47 21.66
C PRO A 66 -0.16 -21.36 22.63
N ILE A 67 -0.92 -20.29 22.53
CA ILE A 67 -0.91 -19.09 23.37
C ILE A 67 -1.30 -19.49 24.81
N GLU A 68 -0.53 -20.35 25.50
CA GLU A 68 -0.78 -20.78 26.88
C GLU A 68 0.30 -20.29 27.88
N GLU A 69 1.48 -19.87 27.43
CA GLU A 69 2.55 -19.46 28.37
C GLU A 69 2.66 -17.94 28.62
N LYS A 70 1.92 -17.08 27.90
CA LYS A 70 1.95 -15.62 28.16
C LYS A 70 0.81 -15.12 29.05
N THR A 71 0.04 -16.04 29.61
CA THR A 71 -1.01 -15.75 30.62
C THR A 71 -0.54 -16.09 32.04
N GLU A 72 0.75 -16.38 32.26
CA GLU A 72 1.33 -16.37 33.61
C GLU A 72 1.38 -14.91 34.12
N GLU A 73 0.25 -14.50 34.67
CA GLU A 73 0.12 -13.87 35.98
C GLU A 73 1.05 -12.68 36.28
N PRO A 74 0.54 -11.43 36.26
CA PRO A 74 1.08 -10.40 37.14
C PRO A 74 0.63 -10.72 38.57
N GLN A 75 1.31 -11.64 39.24
CA GLN A 75 1.10 -11.96 40.66
C GLN A 75 2.29 -11.48 41.50
N PRO A 76 2.07 -11.12 42.77
CA PRO A 76 2.45 -9.82 43.31
C PRO A 76 3.51 -9.93 44.41
N SER A 77 4.12 -8.79 44.77
CA SER A 77 4.63 -8.47 46.12
C SER A 77 5.57 -9.48 46.81
N LYS A 78 6.87 -9.18 46.86
CA LYS A 78 7.67 -8.89 48.09
C LYS A 78 9.18 -8.99 47.85
N ARG A 79 9.90 -8.24 48.69
CA ARG A 79 11.37 -8.05 48.85
C ARG A 79 11.85 -6.84 48.04
N GLU A 80 12.33 -5.75 48.64
CA GLU A 80 13.01 -5.54 49.93
C GLU A 80 12.40 -4.40 50.75
#